data_AF-A0A3A8HVB4-F1
#
_entry.id   AF-A0A3A8HVB4-F1
#
_cell.length_a   1.000
_cell.length_b   1.000
_cell.length_c   1.000
_cell.angle_alpha   90.00
_cell.angle_beta   90.00
_cell.angle_gamma   90.00
#
_symmetry.space_group_name_H-M   'P 1'
#
loop_
_entity.id
_entity.type
_entity.pdbx_description
1 polymer ?
#
loop_
_entity_poly.entity_id
_entity_poly.type
_entity_poly.pdbx_seq_one_letter_code
_entity_poly.pdbx_strand_id
1 'polypeptide(L)'
;MVETPPPPVVEEPPVKVSPPIAKSVTTKTVREDASASAPSKRPDSLSEKALKAQLLKLSEDIEASPLYANDKRHKGLSRQTALNTVNRFITRLENAEGVQERALILEDLRDWRATYLK
;
A
#
# COMPACT_ATOMS: atom_id res chain seq x y z
N MET A 1 0.14 -12.37 -53.76
CA MET A 1 0.54 -13.66 -53.14
C MET A 1 -0.17 -13.75 -51.80
N VAL A 2 -1.08 -14.72 -51.71
CA VAL A 2 -1.83 -15.10 -50.51
C VAL A 2 -1.11 -16.32 -49.94
N GLU A 3 -0.75 -16.31 -48.65
CA GLU A 3 -0.46 -17.53 -47.91
C GLU A 3 -0.70 -17.33 -46.40
N THR A 4 -1.88 -17.78 -45.94
CA THR A 4 -2.14 -18.36 -44.60
C THR A 4 -2.56 -19.80 -44.92
N PRO A 5 -2.14 -20.87 -44.20
CA PRO A 5 -2.52 -21.19 -42.79
C PRO A 5 -1.42 -22.08 -42.09
N PRO A 6 -1.60 -22.82 -40.94
CA PRO A 6 -2.81 -23.21 -40.19
C PRO A 6 -2.79 -23.09 -38.64
N PRO A 7 -3.95 -23.17 -37.95
CA PRO A 7 -4.07 -23.71 -36.58
C PRO A 7 -4.34 -25.24 -36.68
N PRO A 8 -3.81 -26.14 -35.81
CA PRO A 8 -4.34 -26.41 -34.45
C PRO A 8 -3.30 -27.08 -33.48
N VAL A 9 -3.56 -27.32 -32.18
CA VAL A 9 -4.02 -28.61 -31.60
C VAL A 9 -4.31 -28.41 -30.11
N VAL A 10 -5.47 -28.90 -29.66
CA VAL A 10 -5.83 -29.13 -28.26
C VAL A 10 -5.25 -30.48 -27.83
N GLU A 11 -4.53 -30.55 -26.71
CA GLU A 11 -4.28 -31.80 -25.99
C GLU A 11 -4.22 -31.53 -24.46
N GLU A 12 -5.25 -31.98 -23.73
CA GLU A 12 -5.25 -32.26 -22.28
C GLU A 12 -4.68 -33.69 -22.03
N PRO A 13 -4.48 -34.18 -20.79
CA PRO A 13 -3.65 -33.75 -19.64
C PRO A 13 -2.69 -34.91 -19.17
N PRO A 14 -1.93 -34.80 -18.04
CA PRO A 14 -2.25 -35.75 -16.96
C PRO A 14 -2.15 -35.19 -15.53
N VAL A 15 -3.24 -35.46 -14.81
CA VAL A 15 -3.45 -35.73 -13.37
C VAL A 15 -2.18 -35.82 -12.49
N LYS A 16 -2.05 -34.91 -11.51
CA LYS A 16 -1.27 -35.16 -10.29
C LYS A 16 -2.18 -35.39 -9.09
N VAL A 17 -2.49 -36.67 -8.92
CA VAL A 17 -2.65 -37.45 -7.68
C VAL A 17 -2.69 -36.64 -6.37
N SER A 18 -3.87 -36.60 -5.73
CA SER A 18 -4.02 -36.43 -4.28
C SER A 18 -3.70 -37.74 -3.56
N PRO A 19 -3.12 -37.70 -2.34
CA PRO A 19 -3.81 -38.32 -1.20
C PRO A 19 -3.47 -37.64 0.16
N PRO A 20 -4.05 -38.09 1.30
CA PRO A 20 -5.43 -38.40 1.59
C PRO A 20 -5.99 -37.52 2.74
N ILE A 21 -7.29 -37.65 2.93
CA ILE A 21 -8.14 -37.10 3.99
C ILE A 21 -7.55 -37.32 5.40
N ALA A 22 -7.35 -36.23 6.16
CA ALA A 22 -7.36 -36.27 7.62
C ALA A 22 -8.62 -35.57 8.13
N LYS A 23 -9.67 -36.37 8.34
CA LYS A 23 -10.79 -35.98 9.19
C LYS A 23 -10.28 -35.90 10.63
N SER A 24 -10.28 -34.70 11.21
CA SER A 24 -10.31 -34.54 12.66
C SER A 24 -11.52 -33.70 13.03
N VAL A 25 -12.56 -34.44 13.42
CA VAL A 25 -13.82 -33.99 13.99
C VAL A 25 -13.61 -33.63 15.46
N THR A 26 -13.96 -32.39 15.80
CA THR A 26 -14.74 -31.96 16.98
C THR A 26 -14.15 -32.22 18.38
N THR A 27 -13.90 -31.16 19.16
CA THR A 27 -14.80 -30.68 20.25
C THR A 27 -14.11 -29.67 21.19
N LYS A 28 -14.80 -28.54 21.40
CA LYS A 28 -14.91 -27.72 22.62
C LYS A 28 -13.72 -27.66 23.61
N THR A 29 -13.21 -26.44 23.81
CA THR A 29 -13.21 -25.85 25.16
C THR A 29 -13.44 -24.35 25.04
N VAL A 30 -14.53 -23.91 25.69
CA VAL A 30 -14.91 -22.53 25.97
C VAL A 30 -13.83 -21.88 26.85
N ARG A 31 -13.38 -20.69 26.47
CA ARG A 31 -13.02 -19.66 27.45
C ARG A 31 -13.58 -18.32 26.97
N GLU A 32 -14.85 -18.15 27.33
CA GLU A 32 -15.46 -16.86 27.56
C GLU A 32 -14.71 -16.23 28.74
N ASP A 33 -13.92 -15.18 28.48
CA ASP A 33 -13.89 -13.94 29.26
C ASP A 33 -12.83 -12.98 28.69
N ALA A 34 -13.11 -11.69 28.79
CA ALA A 34 -12.36 -10.54 28.27
C ALA A 34 -12.53 -10.22 26.78
N SER A 35 -13.73 -9.76 26.46
CA SER A 35 -13.94 -8.44 25.84
C SER A 35 -12.67 -7.71 25.37
N ALA A 36 -12.41 -7.77 24.07
CA ALA A 36 -11.82 -6.65 23.37
C ALA A 36 -12.58 -6.48 22.05
N SER A 37 -13.67 -5.71 22.15
CA SER A 37 -14.30 -5.00 21.06
C SER A 37 -13.25 -4.50 20.05
N ALA A 38 -13.12 -5.15 18.90
CA ALA A 38 -12.66 -4.47 17.70
C ALA A 38 -13.93 -4.20 16.88
N PRO A 39 -14.50 -2.99 16.98
CA PRO A 39 -15.81 -2.71 16.45
C PRO A 39 -15.76 -2.76 14.92
N SER A 40 -16.83 -3.28 14.33
CA SER A 40 -17.28 -2.89 12.99
C SER A 40 -17.34 -1.37 12.92
N LYS A 41 -16.27 -0.71 12.48
CA LYS A 41 -16.22 0.72 12.18
C LYS A 41 -15.73 0.84 10.76
N ARG A 42 -16.60 1.38 9.89
CA ARG A 42 -16.24 1.81 8.53
C ARG A 42 -14.85 2.49 8.55
N PRO A 43 -13.84 2.02 7.81
CA PRO A 43 -12.47 2.50 7.96
C PRO A 43 -12.18 3.76 7.12
N ASP A 44 -13.19 4.59 6.83
CA ASP A 44 -13.01 5.67 5.87
C ASP A 44 -12.51 6.99 6.49
N SER A 45 -13.08 7.44 7.61
CA SER A 45 -12.66 8.70 8.25
C SER A 45 -11.47 8.58 9.21
N LEU A 46 -11.13 7.37 9.68
CA LEU A 46 -9.90 7.15 10.44
C LEU A 46 -8.65 7.18 9.54
N SER A 47 -8.82 7.05 8.22
CA SER A 47 -7.73 6.92 7.26
C SER A 47 -7.09 8.26 6.90
N GLU A 48 -7.86 9.33 6.69
CA GLU A 48 -7.33 10.63 6.24
C GLU A 48 -6.49 11.35 7.31
N LYS A 49 -7.00 11.44 8.55
CA LYS A 49 -6.28 12.11 9.63
C LYS A 49 -4.97 11.38 9.96
N ALA A 50 -4.98 10.05 9.93
CA ALA A 50 -3.79 9.22 10.12
C ALA A 50 -2.80 9.37 8.95
N LEU A 51 -3.31 9.49 7.72
CA LEU A 51 -2.53 9.79 6.52
C LEU A 51 -1.84 11.15 6.59
N LYS A 52 -2.60 12.18 6.97
CA LYS A 52 -2.08 13.53 7.16
C LYS A 52 -1.00 13.56 8.23
N ALA A 53 -1.21 12.85 9.35
CA ALA A 53 -0.19 12.71 10.39
C ALA A 53 1.08 11.99 9.88
N GLN A 54 0.94 10.96 9.04
CA GLN A 54 2.09 10.29 8.42
C GLN A 54 2.86 11.23 7.47
N LEU A 55 2.15 12.05 6.69
CA LEU A 55 2.77 13.05 5.81
C LEU A 55 3.49 14.14 6.60
N LEU A 56 2.88 14.64 7.69
CA LEU A 56 3.52 15.61 8.59
C LEU A 56 4.79 15.04 9.22
N LYS A 57 4.72 13.81 9.72
CA LYS A 57 5.91 13.12 10.25
C LYS A 57 6.98 12.95 9.17
N LEU A 58 6.59 12.65 7.94
CA LEU A 58 7.54 12.53 6.82
C LEU A 58 8.24 13.86 6.52
N SER A 59 7.52 15.00 6.58
CA SER A 59 8.17 16.31 6.46
C SER A 59 9.17 16.53 7.60
N GLU A 60 8.81 16.22 8.85
CA GLU A 60 9.74 16.33 9.98
C GLU A 60 10.98 15.43 9.80
N ASP A 61 10.80 14.19 9.33
CA ASP A 61 11.90 13.27 9.02
C ASP A 61 12.82 13.83 7.92
N ILE A 62 12.26 14.45 6.87
CA ILE A 62 13.05 15.12 5.81
C ILE A 62 13.83 16.29 6.40
N GLU A 63 13.23 17.07 7.30
CA GLU A 63 13.85 18.23 7.93
C GLU A 63 14.98 17.86 8.89
N ALA A 64 14.78 16.79 9.67
CA ALA A 64 15.76 16.25 10.61
C ALA A 64 16.83 15.39 9.94
N SER A 65 16.62 14.97 8.68
CA SER A 65 17.53 14.06 8.01
C SER A 65 18.86 14.73 7.67
N PRO A 66 20.00 14.15 8.09
CA PRO A 66 21.32 14.69 7.76
C PRO A 66 21.64 14.61 6.26
N LEU A 67 20.90 13.79 5.49
CA LEU A 67 21.00 13.71 4.03
C LEU A 67 20.70 15.06 3.37
N TYR A 68 19.87 15.88 4.03
CA TYR A 68 19.40 17.18 3.55
C TYR A 68 20.03 18.37 4.32
N ALA A 69 21.03 18.13 5.17
CA ALA A 69 21.56 19.12 6.13
C ALA A 69 22.16 20.40 5.51
N ASN A 70 22.59 20.38 4.25
CA ASN A 70 23.21 21.51 3.56
C ASN A 70 22.58 21.75 2.17
N ASP A 71 21.26 21.60 2.06
CA ASP A 71 20.52 21.68 0.77
C ASP A 71 21.08 20.75 -0.33
N LYS A 72 21.85 19.75 0.08
CA LYS A 72 22.41 18.76 -0.82
C LYS A 72 21.27 17.94 -1.41
N ARG A 73 21.40 17.64 -2.70
CA ARG A 73 20.43 16.83 -3.42
C ARG A 73 20.62 15.36 -3.04
N HIS A 74 19.65 14.77 -2.34
CA HIS A 74 19.58 13.32 -2.15
C HIS A 74 18.87 12.72 -3.37
N LYS A 75 19.56 11.88 -4.15
CA LYS A 75 19.02 11.31 -5.40
C LYS A 75 18.42 12.37 -6.36
N GLY A 76 19.06 13.53 -6.46
CA GLY A 76 18.59 14.64 -7.31
C GLY A 76 17.47 15.51 -6.71
N LEU A 77 16.96 15.16 -5.52
CA LEU A 77 15.90 15.87 -4.81
C LEU A 77 16.52 16.77 -3.73
N SER A 78 16.24 18.08 -3.73
CA SER A 78 16.66 18.97 -2.63
C SER A 78 15.69 18.86 -1.45
N ARG A 79 16.11 19.34 -0.27
CA ARG A 79 15.25 19.41 0.92
C ARG A 79 13.97 20.17 0.64
N GLN A 80 14.10 21.36 0.06
CA GLN A 80 12.96 22.22 -0.25
C GLN A 80 12.01 21.57 -1.25
N THR A 81 12.53 20.89 -2.29
CA THR A 81 11.68 20.17 -3.23
C THR A 81 10.98 18.98 -2.57
N ALA A 82 11.67 18.25 -1.67
CA ALA A 82 11.08 17.15 -0.92
C ALA A 82 9.91 17.62 -0.05
N LEU A 83 10.09 18.70 0.71
CA LEU A 83 9.04 19.29 1.55
C LEU A 83 7.87 19.82 0.72
N ASN A 84 8.15 20.48 -0.41
CA ASN A 84 7.10 20.93 -1.32
C ASN A 84 6.29 19.77 -1.90
N THR A 85 6.93 18.64 -2.21
CA THR A 85 6.23 17.44 -2.68
C THR A 85 5.33 16.84 -1.59
N VAL A 86 5.83 16.74 -0.35
CA VAL A 86 5.02 16.27 0.78
C VAL A 86 3.83 17.20 1.03
N ASN A 87 4.03 18.53 1.01
CA ASN A 87 2.93 19.50 1.12
C ASN A 87 1.90 19.34 0.01
N ARG A 88 2.32 19.09 -1.25
CA ARG A 88 1.37 18.81 -2.34
C ARG A 88 0.54 17.55 -2.06
N PHE A 89 1.12 16.50 -1.49
CA PHE A 89 0.37 15.31 -1.09
C PHE A 89 -0.63 15.60 0.03
N ILE A 90 -0.27 16.45 1.01
CA ILE A 90 -1.19 16.89 2.07
C ILE A 90 -2.37 17.64 1.44
N THR A 91 -2.11 18.62 0.57
CA THR A 91 -3.19 19.36 -0.10
C THR A 91 -4.06 18.45 -0.96
N ARG A 92 -3.47 17.53 -1.75
CA ARG A 92 -4.25 16.56 -2.54
C ARG A 92 -5.12 15.69 -1.65
N LEU A 93 -4.61 15.26 -0.50
CA LEU A 93 -5.35 14.45 0.47
C LEU A 93 -6.51 15.23 1.08
N GLU A 94 -6.32 16.51 1.41
CA GLU A 94 -7.36 17.38 1.96
C GLU A 94 -8.48 17.70 0.96
N ASN A 95 -8.16 17.68 -0.34
CA ASN A 95 -9.15 17.87 -1.40
C ASN A 95 -9.72 16.55 -1.93
N ALA A 96 -9.26 15.39 -1.44
CA ALA A 96 -9.73 14.10 -1.90
C ALA A 96 -11.13 13.81 -1.32
N GLU A 97 -12.13 13.71 -2.18
CA GLU A 97 -13.51 13.48 -1.77
C GLU A 97 -13.78 11.97 -1.61
N GLY A 98 -13.07 11.13 -2.37
CA GLY A 98 -13.26 9.68 -2.41
C GLY A 98 -12.15 8.82 -1.81
N VAL A 99 -12.53 7.61 -1.37
CA VAL A 99 -11.60 6.56 -0.89
C VAL A 99 -10.57 6.19 -1.95
N GLN A 100 -10.99 6.17 -3.22
CA GLN A 100 -10.16 5.80 -4.35
C GLN A 100 -9.07 6.85 -4.62
N GLU A 101 -9.40 8.14 -4.54
CA GLU A 101 -8.41 9.22 -4.67
C GLU A 101 -7.39 9.18 -3.52
N ARG A 102 -7.87 8.97 -2.29
CA ARG A 102 -6.99 8.80 -1.12
C ARG A 102 -6.05 7.60 -1.29
N ALA A 103 -6.54 6.49 -1.85
CA ALA A 103 -5.73 5.31 -2.15
C ALA A 103 -4.64 5.58 -3.21
N LEU A 104 -4.98 6.33 -4.27
CA LEU A 104 -4.01 6.73 -5.29
C LEU A 104 -2.94 7.67 -4.72
N ILE A 105 -3.33 8.63 -3.88
CA ILE A 105 -2.39 9.54 -3.19
C ILE A 105 -1.44 8.75 -2.28
N LEU A 106 -1.96 7.73 -1.59
CA LEU A 106 -1.16 6.81 -0.79
C LEU A 106 -0.14 6.03 -1.63
N GLU A 107 -0.56 5.53 -2.78
CA GLU A 107 0.30 4.79 -3.70
C GLU A 107 1.42 5.69 -4.25
N ASP A 108 1.07 6.88 -4.76
CA ASP A 108 2.01 7.90 -5.22
C ASP A 108 3.03 8.25 -4.12
N LEU A 109 2.57 8.45 -2.89
CA LEU A 109 3.43 8.77 -1.75
C LEU A 109 4.41 7.63 -1.44
N ARG A 110 3.94 6.38 -1.47
CA ARG A 110 4.77 5.19 -1.20
C ARG A 110 5.84 5.01 -2.27
N ASP A 111 5.47 5.18 -3.54
CA ASP A 111 6.40 5.10 -4.67
C ASP A 111 7.46 6.20 -4.58
N TRP A 112 7.02 7.44 -4.36
CA TRP A 112 7.92 8.58 -4.22
C TRP A 112 8.90 8.38 -3.05
N ARG A 113 8.41 7.92 -1.89
CA ARG A 113 9.27 7.62 -0.73
C ARG A 113 10.26 6.50 -1.05
N ALA A 114 9.85 5.44 -1.73
CA ALA A 114 10.73 4.33 -2.10
C ALA A 114 11.84 4.77 -3.07
N THR A 115 11.50 5.67 -4.00
CA THR A 115 12.44 6.22 -4.97
C THR A 115 13.46 7.15 -4.31
N TYR A 116 12.97 8.14 -3.55
CA TYR A 116 13.79 9.27 -3.12
C TYR A 116 14.25 9.24 -1.66
N LEU A 117 13.55 8.54 -0.76
CA LEU A 117 13.84 8.60 0.69
C LEU A 117 14.43 7.30 1.27
N LYS A 118 14.71 6.30 0.43
CA LYS A 118 15.54 5.13 0.78
C LYS A 118 17.03 5.43 0.66
#